data_AF-A0A0S2IB23-F1
#
_entry.id   AF-A0A0S2IB23-F1
#
_cell.length_a   1.000
_cell.length_b   1.000
_cell.length_c   1.000
_cell.angle_alpha   90.00
_cell.angle_beta   90.00
_cell.angle_gamma   90.00
#
_symmetry.space_group_name_H-M   'P 1'
#
loop_
_entity.id
_entity.type
_entity.pdbx_description
1 polymer ?
#
loop_
_entity_poly.entity_id
_entity_poly.type
_entity_poly.pdbx_seq_one_letter_code
_entity_poly.pdbx_strand_id
1 'polypeptide(L)'
;MYTPLNLIILDIETLINKNKHYILKIGILIKNSSEQIYKMYTPSSDPRLIIDSLFNDVVKFSNNKEKIFIYCHNLSKFDGPLLIQFFLNNRRIRTERIIRTRNGLIYIQIRTQNRIIILKDSLRLIPKSLKKLSLLFSTPGKTHLPFNPRAVTKPPKSINSYLRSDLKIVSVVLRKLNFLVTKNFDLNIYTQLSLPSLGLSLLQKINPEKFLITPGETTKKFIRKSYKGGILFCKVGKSTAPNLYDINSLYAFSMLNKQPIGKPHITKSKDINNIFGFVQLKSIKFPNNIPFVNKFRSYYFSEELRFLKNLGVTFEIKKSYQFKSSYRPFNKFSNVIYSNKENNTNIGEAIGKAILNSTYGKLGVNEPQIEDQTHEQLNNIYKMYTPLFSKSNKRFFNLKPNSNSVAIASAISSYSRLSMLQRIFDKNLKIDYVNTDSLIVTNTSTDLPLNGKIGSFKRMTPKSFKEGLYLNLKSFILSKERIESPQVKGAKFGTIEKLEMVPESSPQIFYEPRWNWKQADLFTQTRKIRFGLGYNLKGLIKEGSNL
;
A
#
# COMPACT_ATOMS: atom_id res chain seq x y z
N MET A 1 -11.95 -15.84 -27.05
CA MET A 1 -12.56 -14.73 -26.30
C MET A 1 -13.11 -15.27 -24.97
N TYR A 2 -12.57 -14.86 -23.82
CA TYR A 2 -13.11 -15.28 -22.52
C TYR A 2 -14.42 -14.54 -22.23
N THR A 3 -15.56 -15.23 -22.33
CA THR A 3 -16.87 -14.76 -21.88
C THR A 3 -16.85 -14.49 -20.36
N PRO A 4 -17.47 -13.39 -19.88
CA PRO A 4 -17.20 -12.90 -18.54
C PRO A 4 -17.80 -13.84 -17.48
N LEU A 5 -17.03 -14.13 -16.43
CA LEU A 5 -17.65 -14.48 -15.16
C LEU A 5 -18.74 -13.44 -14.86
N ASN A 6 -19.94 -13.89 -14.46
CA ASN A 6 -20.96 -13.02 -13.87
C ASN A 6 -20.27 -12.18 -12.80
N LEU A 7 -20.14 -10.88 -13.06
CA LEU A 7 -19.49 -9.95 -12.16
C LEU A 7 -20.55 -9.48 -11.18
N ILE A 8 -20.36 -9.81 -9.91
CA ILE A 8 -21.26 -9.44 -8.85
C ILE A 8 -20.57 -8.43 -7.95
N ILE A 9 -21.17 -7.25 -7.79
CA ILE A 9 -20.71 -6.20 -6.90
C ILE A 9 -21.73 -6.03 -5.78
N LEU A 10 -21.26 -5.88 -4.54
CA LEU A 10 -22.07 -5.58 -3.38
C LEU A 10 -21.56 -4.31 -2.70
N ASP A 11 -22.47 -3.50 -2.19
CA ASP A 11 -22.16 -2.30 -1.42
C ASP A 11 -23.20 -2.08 -0.31
N ILE A 12 -22.76 -1.49 0.81
CA ILE A 12 -23.58 -1.35 2.02
C ILE A 12 -23.57 0.10 2.50
N GLU A 13 -24.76 0.66 2.70
CA GLU A 13 -24.92 1.93 3.39
C GLU A 13 -25.38 1.73 4.82
N THR A 14 -24.91 2.60 5.72
CA THR A 14 -25.17 2.48 7.17
C THR A 14 -25.69 3.76 7.80
N LEU A 15 -26.41 3.62 8.90
CA LEU A 15 -26.63 4.65 9.91
C LEU A 15 -25.69 4.44 11.08
N ILE A 16 -25.35 5.53 11.78
CA ILE A 16 -24.50 5.52 12.96
C ILE A 16 -25.33 6.00 14.14
N ASN A 17 -25.57 5.12 15.10
CA ASN A 17 -26.25 5.45 16.35
C ASN A 17 -25.39 4.98 17.54
N LYS A 18 -25.14 5.85 18.52
CA LYS A 18 -24.27 5.58 19.68
C LYS A 18 -22.92 4.95 19.29
N ASN A 19 -22.28 5.49 18.24
CA ASN A 19 -21.03 5.00 17.65
C ASN A 19 -21.06 3.57 17.09
N LYS A 20 -22.25 2.99 16.90
CA LYS A 20 -22.44 1.69 16.25
C LYS A 20 -23.01 1.87 14.86
N HIS A 21 -22.52 1.08 13.92
CA HIS A 21 -23.03 1.03 12.56
C HIS A 21 -24.21 0.06 12.46
N TYR A 22 -25.26 0.50 11.77
CA TYR A 22 -26.45 -0.28 11.45
C TYR A 22 -26.62 -0.27 9.95
N ILE A 23 -26.81 -1.44 9.33
CA ILE A 23 -27.12 -1.49 7.90
C ILE A 23 -28.42 -0.71 7.67
N LEU A 24 -28.37 0.17 6.69
CA LEU A 24 -29.50 0.95 6.20
C LEU A 24 -29.97 0.41 4.86
N LYS A 25 -29.03 0.02 4.01
CA LYS A 25 -29.32 -0.53 2.69
C LYS A 25 -28.21 -1.41 2.18
N ILE A 26 -28.57 -2.46 1.45
CA ILE A 26 -27.63 -3.30 0.72
C ILE A 26 -27.98 -3.21 -0.76
N GLY A 27 -26.99 -2.91 -1.57
CA GLY A 27 -27.11 -2.88 -3.01
C GLY A 27 -26.30 -4.01 -3.64
N ILE A 28 -26.85 -4.61 -4.67
CA ILE A 28 -26.13 -5.57 -5.50
C ILE A 28 -26.31 -5.25 -6.97
N LEU A 29 -25.22 -5.41 -7.70
CA LEU A 29 -25.16 -5.33 -9.15
C LEU A 29 -24.67 -6.66 -9.69
N ILE A 30 -25.47 -7.26 -10.55
CA ILE A 30 -25.12 -8.49 -11.27
C ILE A 30 -24.98 -8.13 -12.75
N LYS A 31 -23.77 -8.31 -13.28
CA LYS A 31 -23.46 -8.02 -14.68
C LYS A 31 -22.99 -9.30 -15.37
N ASN A 32 -23.75 -9.76 -16.36
CA ASN A 32 -23.35 -10.80 -17.30
C ASN A 32 -23.14 -10.18 -18.70
N SER A 33 -22.96 -11.00 -19.73
CA SER A 33 -22.74 -10.52 -21.11
C SER A 33 -23.94 -9.79 -21.70
N SER A 34 -25.16 -10.18 -21.37
CA SER A 34 -26.41 -9.69 -21.97
C SER A 34 -27.16 -8.66 -21.12
N GLU A 35 -27.00 -8.69 -19.80
CA GLU A 35 -27.88 -8.02 -18.85
C GLU A 35 -27.10 -7.31 -17.73
N GLN A 36 -27.78 -6.37 -17.09
CA GLN A 36 -27.30 -5.66 -15.91
C GLN A 36 -28.45 -5.50 -14.92
N ILE A 37 -28.37 -6.21 -13.81
CA ILE A 37 -29.45 -6.26 -12.82
C ILE A 37 -29.00 -5.54 -11.56
N TYR A 38 -29.83 -4.59 -11.10
CA TYR A 38 -29.67 -3.93 -9.81
C TYR A 38 -30.76 -4.41 -8.86
N LYS A 39 -30.37 -4.88 -7.68
CA LYS A 39 -31.29 -5.17 -6.58
C LYS A 39 -30.89 -4.35 -5.36
N MET A 40 -31.90 -3.87 -4.65
CA MET A 40 -31.74 -3.03 -3.48
C MET A 40 -32.56 -3.64 -2.35
N TYR A 41 -31.92 -3.86 -1.22
CA TYR A 41 -32.54 -4.46 -0.05
C TYR A 41 -32.50 -3.47 1.10
N THR A 42 -33.64 -3.30 1.75
CA THR A 42 -33.78 -2.46 2.93
C THR A 42 -34.05 -3.37 4.12
N PRO A 43 -33.26 -3.30 5.21
CA PRO A 43 -33.49 -3.98 6.48
C PRO A 43 -34.97 -3.98 6.88
N SER A 44 -35.56 -5.18 6.96
CA SER A 44 -36.86 -5.42 7.58
C SER A 44 -36.63 -5.63 9.09
N SER A 45 -37.71 -5.86 9.85
CA SER A 45 -37.62 -6.22 11.28
C SER A 45 -36.75 -7.45 11.53
N ASP A 46 -36.62 -8.37 10.56
CA ASP A 46 -35.69 -9.50 10.59
C ASP A 46 -34.61 -9.40 9.50
N PRO A 47 -33.40 -8.93 9.85
CA PRO A 47 -32.27 -8.81 8.94
C PRO A 47 -31.82 -10.13 8.27
N ARG A 48 -32.19 -11.29 8.80
CA ARG A 48 -31.85 -12.61 8.21
C ARG A 48 -32.54 -12.82 6.86
N LEU A 49 -33.79 -12.37 6.74
CA LEU A 49 -34.61 -12.54 5.53
C LEU A 49 -34.01 -11.82 4.32
N ILE A 50 -33.31 -10.72 4.56
CA ILE A 50 -32.68 -9.94 3.48
C ILE A 50 -31.44 -10.61 2.96
N ILE A 51 -30.63 -11.18 3.83
CA ILE A 51 -29.43 -11.90 3.41
C ILE A 51 -29.82 -13.17 2.66
N ASP A 52 -30.86 -13.87 3.11
CA ASP A 52 -31.41 -15.01 2.38
C ASP A 52 -31.94 -14.58 1.01
N SER A 53 -32.72 -13.49 0.93
CA SER A 53 -33.21 -12.94 -0.34
C SER A 53 -32.05 -12.50 -1.27
N LEU A 54 -31.07 -11.78 -0.73
CA LEU A 54 -29.86 -11.35 -1.42
C LEU A 54 -29.12 -12.54 -2.03
N PHE A 55 -28.86 -13.57 -1.23
CA PHE A 55 -28.09 -14.72 -1.72
C PHE A 55 -28.90 -15.67 -2.58
N ASN A 56 -30.21 -15.76 -2.39
CA ASN A 56 -31.09 -16.46 -3.32
C ASN A 56 -31.06 -15.78 -4.70
N ASP A 57 -31.12 -14.44 -4.76
CA ASP A 57 -30.95 -13.70 -6.00
C ASP A 57 -29.53 -13.93 -6.58
N VAL A 58 -28.47 -13.84 -5.77
CA VAL A 58 -27.10 -14.15 -6.21
C VAL A 58 -26.99 -15.54 -6.83
N VAL A 59 -27.54 -16.57 -6.17
CA VAL A 59 -27.49 -17.95 -6.63
C VAL A 59 -28.30 -18.10 -7.92
N LYS A 60 -29.52 -17.56 -7.96
CA LYS A 60 -30.41 -17.58 -9.14
C LYS A 60 -29.72 -16.99 -10.37
N PHE A 61 -29.07 -15.84 -10.23
CA PHE A 61 -28.41 -15.15 -11.36
C PHE A 61 -26.96 -15.58 -11.60
N SER A 62 -26.47 -16.61 -10.89
CA SER A 62 -25.11 -17.14 -11.07
C SER A 62 -25.00 -18.31 -12.06
N ASN A 63 -26.09 -18.62 -12.79
CA ASN A 63 -26.17 -19.69 -13.81
C ASN A 63 -25.61 -21.03 -13.32
N ASN A 64 -26.03 -21.46 -12.14
CA ASN A 64 -25.64 -22.76 -11.56
C ASN A 64 -24.13 -22.99 -11.34
N LYS A 65 -23.32 -21.93 -11.20
CA LYS A 65 -21.91 -22.10 -10.83
C LYS A 65 -21.78 -22.58 -9.39
N GLU A 66 -20.94 -23.59 -9.16
CA GLU A 66 -20.62 -24.08 -7.81
C GLU A 66 -19.98 -22.98 -6.95
N LYS A 67 -19.21 -22.09 -7.59
CA LYS A 67 -18.44 -21.02 -6.95
C LYS A 67 -18.79 -19.65 -7.51
N ILE A 68 -19.17 -18.74 -6.60
CA ILE A 68 -19.65 -17.39 -6.92
C ILE A 68 -18.73 -16.36 -6.29
N PHE A 69 -18.33 -15.33 -7.05
CA PHE A 69 -17.46 -14.26 -6.58
C PHE A 69 -18.21 -12.93 -6.50
N ILE A 70 -18.18 -12.31 -5.33
CA ILE A 70 -18.78 -11.01 -5.03
C ILE A 70 -17.66 -10.03 -4.65
N TYR A 71 -17.64 -8.86 -5.27
CA TYR A 71 -16.69 -7.81 -4.96
C TYR A 71 -17.35 -6.69 -4.14
N CYS A 72 -16.76 -6.33 -3.02
CA CYS A 72 -17.11 -5.13 -2.27
C CYS A 72 -15.95 -4.14 -2.33
N HIS A 73 -16.21 -2.84 -2.25
CA HIS A 73 -15.15 -1.82 -2.27
C HIS A 73 -14.85 -1.37 -0.84
N ASN A 74 -13.75 -1.87 -0.27
CA ASN A 74 -13.41 -1.77 1.17
C ASN A 74 -14.03 -2.86 2.05
N LEU A 75 -14.18 -4.08 1.50
CA LEU A 75 -14.55 -5.28 2.26
C LEU A 75 -13.67 -5.41 3.52
N SER A 76 -12.36 -5.12 3.40
CA SER A 76 -11.40 -5.36 4.47
C SER A 76 -11.69 -4.61 5.77
N LYS A 77 -12.28 -3.41 5.70
CA LYS A 77 -12.40 -2.49 6.85
C LYS A 77 -13.83 -2.05 7.14
N PHE A 78 -14.75 -2.18 6.19
CA PHE A 78 -16.11 -1.67 6.34
C PHE A 78 -17.17 -2.75 6.08
N ASP A 79 -17.39 -3.16 4.83
CA ASP A 79 -18.47 -4.11 4.50
C ASP A 79 -18.26 -5.48 5.16
N GLY A 80 -17.01 -5.96 5.16
CA GLY A 80 -16.68 -7.29 5.66
C GLY A 80 -16.97 -7.46 7.16
N PRO A 81 -16.51 -6.57 8.05
CA PRO A 81 -16.90 -6.58 9.47
C PRO A 81 -18.41 -6.69 9.69
N LEU A 82 -19.21 -5.89 8.98
CA LEU A 82 -20.67 -5.95 9.04
C LEU A 82 -21.17 -7.33 8.58
N LEU A 83 -20.79 -7.75 7.38
CA LEU A 83 -21.23 -9.01 6.78
C LEU A 83 -20.83 -10.25 7.60
N ILE A 84 -19.65 -10.25 8.22
CA ILE A 84 -19.21 -11.35 9.10
C ILE A 84 -20.18 -11.49 10.28
N GLN A 85 -20.55 -10.40 10.94
CA GLN A 85 -21.53 -10.48 12.03
C GLN A 85 -22.85 -11.09 11.56
N PHE A 86 -23.31 -10.76 10.35
CA PHE A 86 -24.50 -11.38 9.78
C PHE A 86 -24.32 -12.88 9.51
N PHE A 87 -23.21 -13.29 8.89
CA PHE A 87 -22.99 -14.70 8.54
C PHE A 87 -22.82 -15.58 9.77
N LEU A 88 -22.16 -15.06 10.81
CA LEU A 88 -21.97 -15.74 12.08
C LEU A 88 -23.28 -16.04 12.80
N ASN A 89 -24.35 -15.29 12.48
CA ASN A 89 -25.64 -15.37 13.14
C ASN A 89 -26.74 -16.01 12.26
N ASN A 90 -26.43 -16.40 11.02
CA ASN A 90 -27.39 -17.03 10.11
C ASN A 90 -27.17 -18.55 10.02
N ARG A 91 -28.14 -19.34 10.49
CA ARG A 91 -28.08 -20.82 10.50
C ARG A 91 -28.04 -21.46 9.10
N ARG A 92 -28.51 -20.75 8.06
CA ARG A 92 -28.52 -21.23 6.66
C ARG A 92 -27.20 -20.99 5.93
N ILE A 93 -26.32 -20.19 6.52
CA ILE A 93 -25.03 -19.81 5.93
C ILE A 93 -23.91 -20.36 6.82
N ARG A 94 -23.12 -21.26 6.27
CA ARG A 94 -21.92 -21.74 6.93
C ARG A 94 -20.74 -20.89 6.53
N THR A 95 -20.15 -20.13 7.45
CA THR A 95 -18.86 -19.48 7.18
C THR A 95 -17.77 -20.54 7.17
N GLU A 96 -17.15 -20.78 6.01
CA GLU A 96 -16.11 -21.81 5.86
C GLU A 96 -14.72 -21.26 6.10
N ARG A 97 -14.45 -20.04 5.63
CA ARG A 97 -13.11 -19.46 5.70
C ARG A 97 -13.14 -17.95 5.75
N ILE A 98 -12.40 -17.39 6.70
CA ILE A 98 -12.08 -15.97 6.76
C ILE A 98 -10.57 -15.86 6.68
N ILE A 99 -10.05 -15.14 5.69
CA ILE A 99 -8.60 -14.91 5.58
C ILE A 99 -8.36 -13.47 5.98
N ARG A 100 -7.53 -13.26 7.01
CA ARG A 100 -7.17 -11.94 7.50
C ARG A 100 -5.65 -11.81 7.63
N THR A 101 -5.17 -10.57 7.48
CA THR A 101 -3.82 -10.18 7.89
C THR A 101 -3.92 -9.22 9.08
N ARG A 102 -2.80 -8.90 9.73
CA ARG A 102 -2.74 -7.77 10.69
C ARG A 102 -3.34 -6.47 10.13
N ASN A 103 -3.22 -6.26 8.81
CA ASN A 103 -3.66 -5.05 8.12
C ASN A 103 -5.12 -5.10 7.65
N GLY A 104 -5.86 -6.17 7.97
CA GLY A 104 -7.28 -6.31 7.67
C GLY A 104 -7.65 -7.59 6.92
N LEU A 105 -8.95 -7.77 6.75
CA LEU A 105 -9.60 -8.91 6.08
C LEU A 105 -9.27 -8.94 4.58
N ILE A 106 -8.93 -10.12 4.06
CA ILE A 106 -8.61 -10.33 2.64
C ILE A 106 -9.83 -10.87 1.89
N TYR A 107 -10.54 -11.80 2.53
CA TYR A 107 -11.45 -12.71 1.84
C TYR A 107 -12.38 -13.38 2.85
N ILE A 108 -13.64 -13.53 2.48
CA ILE A 108 -14.62 -14.34 3.21
C ILE A 108 -15.17 -15.39 2.25
N GLN A 109 -15.23 -16.64 2.69
CA GLN A 109 -15.90 -17.73 2.02
C GLN A 109 -16.98 -18.28 2.92
N ILE A 110 -18.17 -18.33 2.35
CA ILE A 110 -19.35 -18.92 2.97
C ILE A 110 -19.90 -20.02 2.05
N ARG A 111 -20.54 -20.99 2.65
CA ARG A 111 -21.32 -22.03 1.98
C ARG A 111 -22.79 -21.82 2.29
N THR A 112 -23.60 -21.73 1.24
CA THR A 112 -25.05 -21.91 1.32
C THR A 112 -25.39 -23.34 0.91
N GLN A 113 -26.67 -23.75 0.93
CA GLN A 113 -27.13 -25.14 0.76
C GLN A 113 -26.28 -25.98 -0.23
N ASN A 114 -26.02 -25.49 -1.46
CA ASN A 114 -25.16 -26.19 -2.46
C ASN A 114 -24.11 -25.28 -3.15
N ARG A 115 -23.78 -24.11 -2.60
CA ARG A 115 -22.94 -23.10 -3.30
C ARG A 115 -21.87 -22.52 -2.41
N ILE A 116 -20.71 -22.24 -2.99
CA ILE A 116 -19.61 -21.52 -2.34
C ILE A 116 -19.64 -20.07 -2.81
N ILE A 117 -19.89 -19.14 -1.89
CA ILE A 117 -19.86 -17.71 -2.15
C ILE A 117 -18.60 -17.11 -1.55
N ILE A 118 -17.93 -16.30 -2.35
CA ILE A 118 -16.65 -15.70 -2.03
C ILE A 118 -16.75 -14.20 -2.14
N LEU A 119 -16.52 -13.52 -1.03
CA LEU A 119 -16.43 -12.08 -0.98
C LEU A 119 -14.96 -11.64 -1.07
N LYS A 120 -14.69 -10.75 -2.03
CA LYS A 120 -13.38 -10.18 -2.31
C LYS A 120 -13.40 -8.66 -2.14
N ASP A 121 -12.25 -8.12 -1.75
CA ASP A 121 -12.05 -6.68 -1.66
C ASP A 121 -11.51 -6.12 -2.98
N SER A 122 -12.31 -5.34 -3.69
CA SER A 122 -11.85 -4.65 -4.91
C SER A 122 -10.78 -3.61 -4.60
N LEU A 123 -10.77 -3.01 -3.40
CA LEU A 123 -9.76 -2.04 -2.98
C LEU A 123 -8.37 -2.68 -2.87
N ARG A 124 -8.28 -3.99 -2.66
CA ARG A 124 -7.01 -4.73 -2.67
C ARG A 124 -6.45 -4.96 -4.08
N LEU A 125 -7.30 -4.94 -5.11
CA LEU A 125 -6.88 -4.98 -6.51
C LEU A 125 -6.56 -3.58 -7.04
N ILE A 126 -7.30 -2.55 -6.57
CA ILE A 126 -7.10 -1.17 -7.01
C ILE A 126 -7.22 -0.22 -5.81
N PRO A 127 -6.10 0.11 -5.15
CA PRO A 127 -6.11 0.81 -3.86
C PRO A 127 -6.33 2.33 -4.01
N LYS A 128 -7.49 2.73 -4.51
CA LYS A 128 -7.94 4.12 -4.63
C LYS A 128 -9.42 4.22 -4.25
N SER A 129 -9.82 5.39 -3.75
CA SER A 129 -11.24 5.66 -3.46
C SER A 129 -12.07 5.68 -4.74
N LEU A 130 -13.36 5.38 -4.64
CA LEU A 130 -14.30 5.42 -5.77
C LEU A 130 -14.26 6.75 -6.54
N LYS A 131 -14.16 7.90 -5.85
CA LYS A 131 -14.01 9.22 -6.52
C LYS A 131 -12.75 9.30 -7.38
N LYS A 132 -11.62 8.76 -6.92
CA LYS A 132 -10.38 8.74 -7.72
C LYS A 132 -10.48 7.72 -8.85
N LEU A 133 -11.15 6.59 -8.62
CA LEU A 133 -11.38 5.58 -9.64
C LEU A 133 -12.30 6.08 -10.75
N SER A 134 -13.33 6.85 -10.42
CA SER A 134 -14.26 7.38 -11.42
C SER A 134 -13.57 8.35 -12.37
N LEU A 135 -12.70 9.20 -11.84
CA LEU A 135 -11.86 10.09 -12.65
C LEU A 135 -10.86 9.30 -13.49
N LEU A 136 -10.17 8.33 -12.88
CA LEU A 136 -9.12 7.57 -13.55
C LEU A 136 -9.68 6.74 -14.71
N PHE A 137 -10.82 6.07 -14.51
CA PHE A 137 -11.42 5.18 -15.51
C PHE A 137 -12.52 5.84 -16.35
N SER A 138 -12.67 7.16 -16.26
CA SER A 138 -13.71 7.94 -16.94
C SER A 138 -15.10 7.31 -16.78
N THR A 139 -15.50 7.02 -15.54
CA THR A 139 -16.84 6.55 -15.20
C THR A 139 -17.70 7.73 -14.73
N PRO A 140 -19.04 7.57 -14.62
CA PRO A 140 -19.86 8.57 -13.93
C PRO A 140 -19.25 8.89 -12.56
N GLY A 141 -19.21 10.19 -12.23
CA GLY A 141 -18.57 10.68 -11.01
C GLY A 141 -19.25 10.14 -9.75
N LYS A 142 -18.46 9.94 -8.69
CA LYS A 142 -19.03 9.62 -7.37
C LYS A 142 -19.88 10.80 -6.89
N THR A 143 -21.15 10.56 -6.62
CA THR A 143 -22.07 11.52 -6.01
C THR A 143 -21.79 11.70 -4.52
N HIS A 144 -22.24 12.81 -3.94
CA HIS A 144 -22.19 12.98 -2.48
C HIS A 144 -23.23 12.09 -1.80
N LEU A 145 -22.88 11.60 -0.60
CA LEU A 145 -23.83 10.84 0.21
C LEU A 145 -25.03 11.75 0.53
N PRO A 146 -26.28 11.34 0.24
CA PRO A 146 -27.43 12.25 0.28
C PRO A 146 -27.95 12.50 1.71
N PHE A 147 -27.24 12.06 2.74
CA PHE A 147 -27.60 12.23 4.13
C PHE A 147 -26.38 12.20 5.04
N ASN A 148 -26.54 12.70 6.27
CA ASN A 148 -25.58 12.51 7.35
C ASN A 148 -25.91 11.20 8.10
N PRO A 149 -25.03 10.18 8.10
CA PRO A 149 -25.27 8.90 8.77
C PRO A 149 -25.58 9.00 10.27
N ARG A 150 -25.21 10.10 10.94
CA ARG A 150 -25.45 10.31 12.38
C ARG A 150 -26.76 11.05 12.69
N ALA A 151 -27.34 11.74 11.72
CA ALA A 151 -28.44 12.68 11.97
C ALA A 151 -29.82 12.16 11.52
N VAL A 152 -29.86 11.03 10.80
CA VAL A 152 -31.08 10.61 10.10
C VAL A 152 -31.68 9.35 10.71
N THR A 153 -32.99 9.37 10.95
CA THR A 153 -33.77 8.22 11.45
C THR A 153 -34.41 7.40 10.32
N LYS A 154 -34.58 7.96 9.11
CA LYS A 154 -35.17 7.28 7.94
C LYS A 154 -34.37 7.54 6.64
N PRO A 155 -34.07 6.50 5.84
CA PRO A 155 -33.28 6.65 4.61
C PRO A 155 -33.97 7.56 3.57
N PRO A 156 -33.25 8.50 2.94
CA PRO A 156 -33.82 9.29 1.84
C PRO A 156 -34.03 8.43 0.59
N LYS A 157 -35.06 8.70 -0.22
CA LYS A 157 -35.33 7.97 -1.48
C LYS A 157 -34.14 7.99 -2.45
N SER A 158 -33.33 9.06 -2.41
CA SER A 158 -32.12 9.25 -3.22
C SER A 158 -30.97 8.30 -2.87
N ILE A 159 -31.04 7.54 -1.77
CA ILE A 159 -30.02 6.53 -1.44
C ILE A 159 -29.89 5.46 -2.54
N ASN A 160 -30.99 5.14 -3.24
CA ASN A 160 -30.99 4.15 -4.31
C ASN A 160 -30.10 4.57 -5.48
N SER A 161 -30.22 5.83 -5.91
CA SER A 161 -29.44 6.35 -7.03
C SER A 161 -27.96 6.46 -6.65
N TYR A 162 -27.68 6.94 -5.44
CA TYR A 162 -26.32 6.96 -4.88
C TYR A 162 -25.67 5.57 -4.91
N LEU A 163 -26.34 4.56 -4.33
CA LEU A 163 -25.82 3.20 -4.22
C LEU A 163 -25.68 2.52 -5.60
N ARG A 164 -26.61 2.77 -6.53
CA ARG A 164 -26.49 2.33 -7.93
C ARG A 164 -25.24 2.91 -8.60
N SER A 165 -24.91 4.17 -8.31
CA SER A 165 -23.71 4.83 -8.85
C SER A 165 -22.44 4.15 -8.34
N ASP A 166 -22.31 3.93 -7.03
CA ASP A 166 -21.14 3.30 -6.44
C ASP A 166 -20.92 1.87 -6.98
N LEU A 167 -21.98 1.05 -7.05
CA LEU A 167 -21.94 -0.27 -7.68
C LEU A 167 -21.48 -0.21 -9.15
N LYS A 168 -21.99 0.77 -9.92
CA LYS A 168 -21.64 0.97 -11.34
C LYS A 168 -20.16 1.31 -11.50
N ILE A 169 -19.63 2.21 -10.67
CA ILE A 169 -18.22 2.62 -10.70
C ILE A 169 -17.33 1.39 -10.54
N VAL A 170 -17.55 0.59 -9.48
CA VAL A 170 -16.74 -0.62 -9.21
C VAL A 170 -16.82 -1.61 -10.37
N SER A 171 -18.02 -1.86 -10.91
CA SER A 171 -18.22 -2.79 -12.02
C SER A 171 -17.46 -2.37 -13.28
N VAL A 172 -17.59 -1.09 -13.69
CA VAL A 172 -16.90 -0.57 -14.87
C VAL A 172 -15.38 -0.63 -14.68
N VAL A 173 -14.89 -0.22 -13.51
CA VAL A 173 -13.47 -0.22 -13.17
C VAL A 173 -12.89 -1.64 -13.25
N LEU A 174 -13.53 -2.63 -12.62
CA LEU A 174 -13.04 -4.02 -12.63
C LEU A 174 -13.08 -4.62 -14.05
N ARG A 175 -14.12 -4.36 -14.84
CA ARG A 175 -14.21 -4.83 -16.23
C ARG A 175 -13.14 -4.21 -17.11
N LYS A 176 -12.93 -2.89 -17.03
CA LYS A 176 -11.88 -2.19 -17.79
C LYS A 176 -10.50 -2.70 -17.40
N LEU A 177 -10.23 -2.85 -16.10
CA LEU A 177 -8.96 -3.42 -15.64
C LEU A 177 -8.77 -4.85 -16.16
N ASN A 178 -9.79 -5.71 -16.06
CA ASN A 178 -9.71 -7.08 -16.54
C ASN A 178 -9.45 -7.11 -18.04
N PHE A 179 -10.17 -6.31 -18.83
CA PHE A 179 -9.95 -6.20 -20.26
C PHE A 179 -8.51 -5.81 -20.59
N LEU A 180 -7.97 -4.77 -19.95
CA LEU A 180 -6.59 -4.33 -20.17
C LEU A 180 -5.58 -5.41 -19.81
N VAL A 181 -5.75 -6.10 -18.68
CA VAL A 181 -4.81 -7.15 -18.24
C VAL A 181 -4.93 -8.40 -19.12
N THR A 182 -6.15 -8.83 -19.47
CA THR A 182 -6.35 -9.98 -20.35
C THR A 182 -5.85 -9.70 -21.76
N LYS A 183 -6.10 -8.51 -22.31
CA LYS A 183 -5.62 -8.15 -23.66
C LYS A 183 -4.09 -8.15 -23.75
N ASN A 184 -3.41 -7.61 -22.74
CA ASN A 184 -1.95 -7.44 -22.78
C ASN A 184 -1.16 -8.64 -22.23
N PHE A 185 -1.77 -9.45 -21.37
CA PHE A 185 -1.06 -10.51 -20.64
C PHE A 185 -1.81 -11.84 -20.59
N ASP A 186 -3.00 -11.94 -21.18
CA ASP A 186 -3.83 -13.13 -21.13
C ASP A 186 -4.03 -13.64 -19.68
N LEU A 187 -4.28 -12.70 -18.77
CA LEU A 187 -4.53 -12.99 -17.35
C LEU A 187 -5.89 -12.44 -16.94
N ASN A 188 -6.61 -13.26 -16.16
CA ASN A 188 -7.89 -12.91 -15.57
C ASN A 188 -7.67 -12.34 -14.17
N ILE A 189 -8.02 -11.07 -13.94
CA ILE A 189 -7.81 -10.43 -12.62
C ILE A 189 -8.76 -11.01 -11.57
N TYR A 190 -9.88 -11.62 -11.98
CA TYR A 190 -10.87 -12.13 -11.05
C TYR A 190 -10.39 -13.38 -10.30
N THR A 191 -9.36 -14.07 -10.81
CA THR A 191 -8.69 -15.16 -10.08
C THR A 191 -7.73 -14.64 -9.01
N GLN A 192 -7.35 -13.36 -9.09
CA GLN A 192 -6.41 -12.75 -8.17
C GLN A 192 -7.12 -12.27 -6.89
N LEU A 193 -6.36 -12.26 -5.78
CA LEU A 193 -6.84 -11.78 -4.48
C LEU A 193 -6.49 -10.32 -4.22
N SER A 194 -5.42 -9.84 -4.86
CA SER A 194 -4.87 -8.51 -4.60
C SER A 194 -3.94 -8.10 -5.74
N LEU A 195 -3.64 -6.80 -5.81
CA LEU A 195 -2.67 -6.25 -6.75
C LEU A 195 -1.26 -6.87 -6.59
N PRO A 196 -0.74 -7.10 -5.37
CA PRO A 196 0.46 -7.92 -5.17
C PRO A 196 0.39 -9.33 -5.78
N SER A 197 -0.76 -10.00 -5.69
CA SER A 197 -0.95 -11.33 -6.29
C SER A 197 -0.92 -11.25 -7.81
N LEU A 198 -1.65 -10.29 -8.39
CA LEU A 198 -1.65 -10.03 -9.82
C LEU A 198 -0.24 -9.73 -10.32
N GLY A 199 0.52 -8.88 -9.61
CA GLY A 199 1.89 -8.53 -9.96
C GLY A 199 2.85 -9.71 -9.97
N LEU A 200 2.70 -10.67 -9.05
CA LEU A 200 3.46 -11.93 -9.09
C LEU A 200 3.05 -12.85 -10.23
N SER A 201 1.75 -12.99 -10.52
CA SER A 201 1.29 -13.79 -11.65
C SER A 201 1.79 -13.22 -12.98
N LEU A 202 1.80 -11.89 -13.11
CA LEU A 202 2.39 -11.20 -14.27
C LEU A 202 3.90 -11.46 -14.36
N LEU A 203 4.62 -11.34 -13.24
CA LEU A 203 6.06 -11.62 -13.19
C LEU A 203 6.36 -13.05 -13.66
N GLN A 204 5.64 -14.04 -13.14
CA GLN A 204 5.82 -15.44 -13.52
C GLN A 204 5.45 -15.70 -14.99
N LYS A 205 4.42 -15.04 -15.51
CA LYS A 205 4.01 -15.20 -16.91
C LYS A 205 5.00 -14.56 -17.88
N ILE A 206 5.55 -13.40 -17.53
CA ILE A 206 6.53 -12.69 -18.37
C ILE A 206 7.92 -13.34 -18.28
N ASN A 207 8.27 -13.85 -17.10
CA ASN A 207 9.54 -14.52 -16.79
C ASN A 207 9.26 -15.95 -16.29
N PRO A 208 9.07 -16.93 -17.19
CA PRO A 208 8.73 -18.31 -16.82
C PRO A 208 9.89 -19.05 -16.13
N GLU A 209 11.13 -18.59 -16.30
CA GLU A 209 12.29 -19.15 -15.60
C GLU A 209 12.12 -19.04 -14.08
N LYS A 210 12.35 -20.14 -13.36
CA LYS A 210 12.28 -20.15 -11.89
C LYS A 210 13.51 -19.48 -11.28
N PHE A 211 13.46 -18.16 -11.10
CA PHE A 211 14.52 -17.38 -10.44
C PHE A 211 14.16 -16.97 -9.00
N LEU A 212 12.89 -17.04 -8.60
CA LEU A 212 12.46 -16.67 -7.25
C LEU A 212 12.96 -17.71 -6.24
N ILE A 213 13.84 -17.28 -5.33
CA ILE A 213 14.40 -18.14 -4.29
C ILE A 213 13.64 -17.95 -2.98
N THR A 214 13.28 -19.06 -2.35
CA THR A 214 12.90 -19.10 -0.93
C THR A 214 14.07 -19.70 -0.14
N PRO A 215 14.97 -18.89 0.45
CA PRO A 215 16.06 -19.42 1.26
C PRO A 215 15.51 -20.11 2.51
N GLY A 216 16.27 -21.06 3.06
CA GLY A 216 15.95 -21.70 4.34
C GLY A 216 15.80 -20.68 5.48
N GLU A 217 15.04 -21.03 6.51
CA GLU A 217 14.55 -20.10 7.53
C GLU A 217 15.68 -19.32 8.24
N THR A 218 16.81 -19.97 8.56
CA THR A 218 17.99 -19.32 9.15
C THR A 218 18.56 -18.23 8.24
N THR A 219 18.77 -18.54 6.96
CA THR A 219 19.28 -17.60 5.96
C THR A 219 18.28 -16.47 5.71
N LYS A 220 16.98 -16.78 5.66
CA LYS A 220 15.91 -15.80 5.52
C LYS A 220 15.87 -14.83 6.70
N LYS A 221 15.96 -15.29 7.94
CA LYS A 221 16.06 -14.45 9.15
C LYS A 221 17.29 -13.55 9.10
N PHE A 222 18.44 -14.08 8.65
CA PHE A 222 19.66 -13.28 8.44
C PHE A 222 19.42 -12.15 7.43
N ILE A 223 18.89 -12.47 6.25
CA ILE A 223 18.64 -11.50 5.18
C ILE A 223 17.62 -10.46 5.63
N ARG A 224 16.57 -10.84 6.36
CA ARG A 224 15.56 -9.90 6.90
C ARG A 224 16.19 -8.80 7.77
N LYS A 225 17.29 -9.06 8.48
CA LYS A 225 17.98 -8.03 9.26
C LYS A 225 18.60 -6.93 8.38
N SER A 226 19.01 -7.27 7.17
CA SER A 226 19.49 -6.31 6.15
C SER A 226 18.35 -5.56 5.45
N TYR A 227 17.13 -6.08 5.49
CA TYR A 227 16.00 -5.54 4.73
C TYR A 227 15.42 -4.29 5.39
N LYS A 228 15.73 -3.13 4.79
CA LYS A 228 15.25 -1.80 5.23
C LYS A 228 14.41 -1.14 4.14
N GLY A 229 13.61 -0.15 4.49
CA GLY A 229 12.79 0.61 3.55
C GLY A 229 13.61 1.60 2.72
N GLY A 230 12.96 2.67 2.28
CA GLY A 230 13.63 3.81 1.63
C GLY A 230 14.55 4.57 2.59
N ILE A 231 15.33 5.50 2.04
CA ILE A 231 16.11 6.45 2.84
C ILE A 231 15.26 7.68 3.14
N LEU A 232 15.41 8.21 4.34
CA LEU A 232 14.83 9.48 4.77
C LEU A 232 15.98 10.40 5.22
N PHE A 233 15.90 11.66 4.84
CA PHE A 233 16.82 12.70 5.30
C PHE A 233 16.04 13.99 5.48
N CYS A 234 16.37 14.74 6.53
CA CYS A 234 15.75 16.03 6.79
C CYS A 234 16.79 16.95 7.44
N LYS A 235 17.06 18.07 6.78
CA LYS A 235 17.74 19.22 7.35
C LYS A 235 16.67 20.13 7.95
N VAL A 236 16.47 20.01 9.26
CA VAL A 236 15.51 20.82 10.02
C VAL A 236 15.87 22.30 9.84
N GLY A 237 14.89 23.12 9.51
CA GLY A 237 15.11 24.54 9.23
C GLY A 237 14.28 25.09 8.09
N LYS A 238 14.64 26.30 7.68
CA LYS A 238 14.04 27.02 6.55
C LYS A 238 14.95 26.96 5.33
N SER A 239 14.36 26.93 4.15
CA SER A 239 15.08 27.14 2.91
C SER A 239 14.31 28.03 1.93
N THR A 240 15.05 28.74 1.10
CA THR A 240 14.54 29.66 0.09
C THR A 240 14.58 29.01 -1.29
N ALA A 241 13.57 29.27 -2.10
CA ALA A 241 13.47 28.77 -3.47
C ALA A 241 13.55 27.22 -3.64
N PRO A 242 12.96 26.36 -2.77
CA PRO A 242 13.17 24.93 -2.88
C PRO A 242 12.50 24.33 -4.14
N ASN A 243 13.16 23.32 -4.70
CA ASN A 243 12.69 22.55 -5.84
C ASN A 243 12.43 21.10 -5.43
N LEU A 244 11.21 20.62 -5.66
CA LEU A 244 10.80 19.25 -5.37
C LEU A 244 10.92 18.36 -6.60
N TYR A 245 11.70 17.29 -6.47
CA TYR A 245 11.88 16.26 -7.49
C TYR A 245 11.44 14.89 -6.99
N ASP A 246 11.01 14.03 -7.90
CA ASP A 246 10.61 12.64 -7.66
C ASP A 246 11.26 11.72 -8.71
N ILE A 247 11.74 10.55 -8.31
CA ILE A 247 12.29 9.57 -9.25
C ILE A 247 11.15 8.79 -9.91
N ASN A 248 11.17 8.73 -11.23
CA ASN A 248 10.24 7.92 -12.01
C ASN A 248 10.41 6.43 -11.72
N SER A 249 9.53 5.89 -10.87
CA SER A 249 9.45 4.45 -10.57
C SER A 249 10.74 3.86 -9.97
N LEU A 250 11.29 4.47 -8.90
CA LEU A 250 12.56 4.09 -8.27
C LEU A 250 12.71 2.58 -8.00
N TYR A 251 11.69 1.91 -7.45
CA TYR A 251 11.78 0.47 -7.19
C TYR A 251 11.85 -0.37 -8.48
N ALA A 252 11.15 0.05 -9.54
CA ALA A 252 11.24 -0.62 -10.84
C ALA A 252 12.61 -0.40 -11.48
N PHE A 253 13.15 0.81 -11.39
CA PHE A 253 14.54 1.08 -11.79
C PHE A 253 15.53 0.20 -11.01
N SER A 254 15.30 0.04 -9.71
CA SER A 254 16.13 -0.82 -8.85
C SER A 254 16.03 -2.31 -9.22
N MET A 255 14.92 -2.75 -9.79
CA MET A 255 14.76 -4.13 -10.29
C MET A 255 15.65 -4.42 -11.51
N LEU A 256 16.04 -3.40 -12.28
CA LEU A 256 16.93 -3.54 -13.45
C LEU A 256 18.40 -3.76 -13.08
N ASN A 257 18.76 -3.70 -11.79
CA ASN A 257 20.10 -4.02 -11.31
C ASN A 257 20.32 -5.53 -11.16
N LYS A 258 21.58 -5.97 -10.94
CA LYS A 258 21.90 -7.36 -10.61
C LYS A 258 21.09 -7.82 -9.40
N GLN A 259 20.32 -8.88 -9.52
CA GLN A 259 19.55 -9.46 -8.42
C GLN A 259 20.18 -10.78 -7.92
N PRO A 260 20.03 -11.10 -6.63
CA PRO A 260 20.44 -12.40 -6.09
C PRO A 260 19.59 -13.52 -6.66
N ILE A 261 20.25 -14.49 -7.29
CA ILE A 261 19.65 -15.70 -7.88
C ILE A 261 20.37 -16.97 -7.37
N GLY A 262 19.70 -18.12 -7.50
CA GLY A 262 20.21 -19.41 -7.03
C GLY A 262 20.24 -19.60 -5.51
N LYS A 263 20.67 -20.78 -5.06
CA LYS A 263 20.79 -21.09 -3.63
C LYS A 263 21.98 -20.34 -3.01
N PRO A 264 21.82 -19.70 -1.84
CA PRO A 264 22.93 -19.05 -1.16
C PRO A 264 23.88 -20.05 -0.52
N HIS A 265 25.14 -19.66 -0.40
CA HIS A 265 26.13 -20.36 0.43
C HIS A 265 26.86 -19.38 1.35
N ILE A 266 27.41 -19.88 2.46
CA ILE A 266 28.25 -19.07 3.33
C ILE A 266 29.63 -18.97 2.69
N THR A 267 30.24 -17.78 2.68
CA THR A 267 31.61 -17.59 2.20
C THR A 267 32.54 -17.19 3.34
N LYS A 268 33.81 -17.61 3.25
CA LYS A 268 34.89 -17.20 4.16
C LYS A 268 35.51 -15.86 3.75
N SER A 269 35.22 -15.36 2.54
CA SER A 269 35.77 -14.08 2.07
C SER A 269 35.46 -12.96 3.05
N LYS A 270 36.49 -12.18 3.36
CA LYS A 270 36.38 -10.92 4.13
C LYS A 270 36.47 -9.68 3.23
N ASP A 271 36.78 -9.87 1.94
CA ASP A 271 36.76 -8.78 0.98
C ASP A 271 35.37 -8.63 0.35
N ILE A 272 34.78 -7.45 0.53
CA ILE A 272 33.46 -7.09 0.02
C ILE A 272 33.39 -7.09 -1.52
N ASN A 273 34.52 -6.90 -2.20
CA ASN A 273 34.56 -6.92 -3.67
C ASN A 273 34.26 -8.32 -4.22
N ASN A 274 34.60 -9.36 -3.48
CA ASN A 274 34.35 -10.76 -3.83
C ASN A 274 32.96 -11.25 -3.39
N ILE A 275 32.19 -10.41 -2.69
CA ILE A 275 30.91 -10.80 -2.10
C ILE A 275 29.75 -10.15 -2.83
N PHE A 276 28.86 -10.94 -3.44
CA PHE A 276 27.55 -10.50 -3.93
C PHE A 276 26.46 -11.17 -3.09
N GLY A 277 25.87 -10.42 -2.16
CA GLY A 277 24.90 -10.98 -1.23
C GLY A 277 24.76 -10.19 0.05
N PHE A 278 24.57 -10.87 1.18
CA PHE A 278 24.23 -10.22 2.46
C PHE A 278 25.32 -10.43 3.48
N VAL A 279 25.67 -9.36 4.19
CA VAL A 279 26.84 -9.29 5.06
C VAL A 279 26.41 -8.84 6.45
N GLN A 280 26.93 -9.51 7.47
CA GLN A 280 26.92 -9.09 8.85
C GLN A 280 28.30 -8.56 9.22
N LEU A 281 28.34 -7.38 9.81
CA LEU A 281 29.53 -6.73 10.30
C LEU A 281 29.76 -7.02 11.78
N LYS A 282 31.03 -7.08 12.17
CA LYS A 282 31.46 -7.05 13.58
C LYS A 282 31.62 -5.61 14.06
N SER A 283 32.17 -4.74 13.22
CA SER A 283 32.35 -3.31 13.47
C SER A 283 32.19 -2.50 12.19
N ILE A 284 31.84 -1.22 12.31
CA ILE A 284 31.77 -0.23 11.22
C ILE A 284 32.16 1.13 11.79
N LYS A 285 33.02 1.87 11.09
CA LYS A 285 33.47 3.21 11.47
C LYS A 285 33.27 4.16 10.28
N PHE A 286 32.62 5.28 10.55
CA PHE A 286 32.35 6.32 9.55
C PHE A 286 33.34 7.48 9.74
N PRO A 287 33.92 8.02 8.66
CA PRO A 287 34.62 9.29 8.68
C PRO A 287 33.75 10.45 9.19
N ASN A 288 34.37 11.47 9.79
CA ASN A 288 33.67 12.62 10.40
C ASN A 288 32.86 13.44 9.39
N ASN A 289 33.24 13.42 8.11
CA ASN A 289 32.61 14.18 7.04
C ASN A 289 31.40 13.47 6.39
N ILE A 290 31.05 12.25 6.81
CA ILE A 290 29.86 11.54 6.32
C ILE A 290 28.71 11.77 7.31
N PRO A 291 27.66 12.52 6.93
CA PRO A 291 26.52 12.71 7.81
C PRO A 291 25.81 11.37 8.04
N PHE A 292 26.08 10.76 9.19
CA PHE A 292 25.22 9.84 9.95
C PHE A 292 24.28 8.94 9.15
N VAL A 293 24.83 8.07 8.29
CA VAL A 293 24.14 6.83 7.92
C VAL A 293 24.02 6.00 9.19
N ASN A 294 22.79 5.81 9.71
CA ASN A 294 22.47 5.11 10.98
C ASN A 294 23.63 4.25 11.54
N LYS A 295 24.40 4.82 12.48
CA LYS A 295 25.68 4.29 12.98
C LYS A 295 25.56 2.90 13.63
N PHE A 296 24.35 2.40 13.88
CA PHE A 296 24.07 1.16 14.60
C PHE A 296 23.62 0.00 13.71
N ARG A 297 23.79 0.10 12.38
CA ARG A 297 23.43 -0.99 11.46
C ARG A 297 24.60 -1.96 11.26
N SER A 298 24.36 -3.24 11.53
CA SER A 298 25.35 -4.32 11.36
C SER A 298 25.05 -5.29 10.20
N TYR A 299 23.98 -5.08 9.43
CA TYR A 299 23.58 -5.99 8.34
C TYR A 299 23.33 -5.23 7.04
N TYR A 300 24.04 -5.60 5.97
CA TYR A 300 24.00 -4.90 4.69
C TYR A 300 23.84 -5.86 3.52
N PHE A 301 23.31 -5.34 2.42
CA PHE A 301 23.54 -5.93 1.10
C PHE A 301 24.88 -5.43 0.57
N SER A 302 25.63 -6.28 -0.13
CA SER A 302 27.03 -6.02 -0.48
C SER A 302 27.23 -4.73 -1.27
N GLU A 303 26.35 -4.42 -2.21
CA GLU A 303 26.50 -3.23 -3.07
C GLU A 303 26.38 -1.91 -2.30
N GLU A 304 25.50 -1.86 -1.29
CA GLU A 304 25.38 -0.68 -0.41
C GLU A 304 26.66 -0.51 0.43
N LEU A 305 27.27 -1.62 0.86
CA LEU A 305 28.51 -1.59 1.63
C LEU A 305 29.73 -1.24 0.77
N ARG A 306 29.78 -1.67 -0.51
CA ARG A 306 30.83 -1.24 -1.46
C ARG A 306 30.80 0.26 -1.68
N PHE A 307 29.60 0.82 -1.86
CA PHE A 307 29.44 2.28 -1.96
C PHE A 307 29.97 3.00 -0.72
N LEU A 308 29.62 2.53 0.48
CA LEU A 308 30.13 3.11 1.72
C LEU A 308 31.66 2.98 1.86
N LYS A 309 32.25 1.84 1.44
CA LYS A 309 33.71 1.65 1.40
C LYS A 309 34.38 2.74 0.54
N ASN A 310 33.80 3.05 -0.61
CA ASN A 310 34.32 4.08 -1.52
C ASN A 310 34.22 5.51 -0.95
N LEU A 311 33.33 5.74 0.03
CA LEU A 311 33.26 6.99 0.77
C LEU A 311 34.27 7.05 1.95
N GLY A 312 35.09 6.01 2.14
CA GLY A 312 36.07 5.93 3.24
C GLY A 312 35.54 5.26 4.51
N VAL A 313 34.36 4.64 4.48
CA VAL A 313 33.84 3.87 5.62
C VAL A 313 34.64 2.57 5.77
N THR A 314 35.13 2.30 6.98
CA THR A 314 35.85 1.07 7.31
C THR A 314 34.97 0.12 8.12
N PHE A 315 35.15 -1.19 7.93
CA PHE A 315 34.34 -2.20 8.61
C PHE A 315 35.02 -3.57 8.65
N GLU A 316 34.60 -4.40 9.60
CA GLU A 316 35.05 -5.79 9.72
C GLU A 316 33.88 -6.75 9.42
N ILE A 317 34.06 -7.68 8.48
CA ILE A 317 33.03 -8.66 8.12
C ILE A 317 33.01 -9.82 9.13
N LYS A 318 31.87 -10.04 9.79
CA LYS A 318 31.64 -11.20 10.67
C LYS A 318 31.24 -12.43 9.86
N LYS A 319 30.18 -12.32 9.07
CA LYS A 319 29.55 -13.43 8.34
C LYS A 319 28.90 -12.93 7.05
N SER A 320 28.89 -13.74 6.00
CA SER A 320 28.24 -13.38 4.73
C SER A 320 27.54 -14.58 4.08
N TYR A 321 26.47 -14.29 3.35
CA TYR A 321 25.80 -15.22 2.44
C TYR A 321 25.98 -14.71 1.01
N GLN A 322 26.64 -15.52 0.19
CA GLN A 322 26.92 -15.27 -1.22
C GLN A 322 25.80 -15.83 -2.09
N PHE A 323 25.45 -15.09 -3.14
CA PHE A 323 24.50 -15.49 -4.18
C PHE A 323 25.16 -15.43 -5.55
N LYS A 324 24.60 -16.18 -6.51
CA LYS A 324 24.80 -15.85 -7.93
C LYS A 324 24.05 -14.55 -8.24
N SER A 325 24.49 -13.81 -9.24
CA SER A 325 23.88 -12.53 -9.63
C SER A 325 23.42 -12.56 -11.08
N SER A 326 22.32 -11.86 -11.41
CA SER A 326 21.85 -11.71 -12.79
C SER A 326 21.02 -10.44 -12.97
N TYR A 327 21.15 -9.79 -14.14
CA TYR A 327 20.29 -8.68 -14.56
C TYR A 327 18.95 -9.14 -15.15
N ARG A 328 18.88 -10.39 -15.63
CA ARG A 328 17.71 -10.92 -16.35
C ARG A 328 16.39 -10.99 -15.56
N PRO A 329 16.35 -11.23 -14.23
CA PRO A 329 15.13 -11.54 -13.50
C PRO A 329 13.94 -10.59 -13.69
N PHE A 330 14.21 -9.29 -13.90
CA PHE A 330 13.16 -8.28 -14.02
C PHE A 330 13.27 -7.42 -15.28
N ASN A 331 14.26 -7.62 -16.15
CA ASN A 331 14.42 -6.77 -17.34
C ASN A 331 13.18 -6.80 -18.23
N LYS A 332 12.73 -8.00 -18.60
CA LYS A 332 11.53 -8.17 -19.44
C LYS A 332 10.28 -7.66 -18.72
N PHE A 333 10.06 -8.07 -17.47
CA PHE A 333 8.93 -7.62 -16.66
C PHE A 333 8.85 -6.09 -16.52
N SER A 334 9.93 -5.46 -16.08
CA SER A 334 9.96 -4.02 -15.81
C SER A 334 9.79 -3.23 -17.10
N ASN A 335 10.46 -3.62 -18.18
CA ASN A 335 10.34 -2.92 -19.47
C ASN A 335 8.93 -3.08 -20.04
N VAL A 336 8.34 -4.28 -20.06
CA VAL A 336 6.99 -4.49 -20.59
C VAL A 336 5.95 -3.69 -19.78
N ILE A 337 6.02 -3.71 -18.45
CA ILE A 337 5.07 -2.96 -17.62
C ILE A 337 5.30 -1.45 -17.72
N TYR A 338 6.55 -1.01 -17.84
CA TYR A 338 6.89 0.41 -17.97
C TYR A 338 6.55 0.99 -19.35
N SER A 339 6.82 0.28 -20.45
CA SER A 339 6.41 0.72 -21.79
C SER A 339 4.88 0.81 -21.89
N ASN A 340 4.14 -0.10 -21.25
CA ASN A 340 2.69 0.02 -21.11
C ASN A 340 2.25 1.20 -20.23
N LYS A 341 3.11 1.68 -19.32
CA LYS A 341 2.88 2.90 -18.53
C LYS A 341 3.09 4.16 -19.38
N GLU A 342 4.08 4.17 -20.29
CA GLU A 342 4.37 5.31 -21.18
C GLU A 342 3.37 5.44 -22.35
N ASN A 343 2.96 4.33 -22.95
CA ASN A 343 2.15 4.33 -24.17
C ASN A 343 0.64 4.43 -23.94
N ASN A 344 0.17 4.36 -22.68
CA ASN A 344 -1.25 4.32 -22.36
C ASN A 344 -1.66 5.55 -21.54
N THR A 345 -2.89 6.00 -21.78
CA THR A 345 -3.71 6.90 -20.96
C THR A 345 -3.40 6.86 -19.45
N ASN A 346 -3.80 7.90 -18.69
CA ASN A 346 -3.68 7.99 -17.21
C ASN A 346 -3.93 6.67 -16.44
N ILE A 347 -4.79 5.79 -16.97
CA ILE A 347 -5.10 4.45 -16.46
C ILE A 347 -3.87 3.52 -16.48
N GLY A 348 -3.15 3.44 -17.61
CA GLY A 348 -1.96 2.62 -17.77
C GLY A 348 -0.83 3.07 -16.85
N GLU A 349 -0.67 4.39 -16.68
CA GLU A 349 0.30 4.95 -15.74
C GLU A 349 0.02 4.50 -14.30
N ALA A 350 -1.24 4.66 -13.87
CA ALA A 350 -1.68 4.33 -12.52
C ALA A 350 -1.57 2.82 -12.22
N ILE A 351 -1.97 1.97 -13.17
CA ILE A 351 -1.93 0.51 -13.02
C ILE A 351 -0.48 0.01 -13.06
N GLY A 352 0.32 0.45 -14.04
CA GLY A 352 1.71 0.03 -14.20
C GLY A 352 2.56 0.37 -12.96
N LYS A 353 2.46 1.61 -12.46
CA LYS A 353 3.13 2.02 -11.21
C LYS A 353 2.69 1.17 -10.03
N ALA A 354 1.39 0.89 -9.92
CA ALA A 354 0.85 0.13 -8.80
C ALA A 354 1.26 -1.36 -8.85
N ILE A 355 1.33 -1.98 -10.04
CA ILE A 355 1.84 -3.34 -10.25
C ILE A 355 3.31 -3.42 -9.84
N LEU A 356 4.18 -2.56 -10.39
CA LEU A 356 5.62 -2.58 -10.12
C LEU A 356 5.92 -2.47 -8.61
N ASN A 357 5.29 -1.50 -7.94
CA ASN A 357 5.48 -1.29 -6.51
C ASN A 357 4.92 -2.45 -5.66
N SER A 358 3.78 -3.03 -6.08
CA SER A 358 3.14 -4.13 -5.36
C SER A 358 3.89 -5.45 -5.50
N THR A 359 4.48 -5.73 -6.67
CA THR A 359 5.29 -6.93 -6.92
C THR A 359 6.51 -6.97 -5.99
N TYR A 360 7.28 -5.88 -5.92
CA TYR A 360 8.39 -5.76 -4.97
C TYR A 360 7.91 -5.94 -3.52
N GLY A 361 6.81 -5.26 -3.16
CA GLY A 361 6.23 -5.36 -1.82
C GLY A 361 5.94 -6.82 -1.44
N LYS A 362 5.39 -7.59 -2.38
CA LYS A 362 5.02 -9.00 -2.19
C LYS A 362 6.22 -9.91 -1.91
N LEU A 363 7.33 -9.71 -2.62
CA LEU A 363 8.55 -10.50 -2.46
C LEU A 363 9.12 -10.38 -1.04
N GLY A 364 8.93 -9.23 -0.39
CA GLY A 364 9.42 -8.95 0.95
C GLY A 364 8.48 -9.32 2.11
N VAL A 365 7.27 -9.78 1.83
CA VAL A 365 6.24 -10.01 2.87
C VAL A 365 6.75 -11.04 3.88
N ASN A 366 6.57 -10.76 5.17
CA ASN A 366 6.76 -11.77 6.22
C ASN A 366 5.73 -12.87 6.02
N GLU A 367 6.12 -14.13 6.23
CA GLU A 367 5.10 -15.16 6.34
C GLU A 367 4.16 -14.79 7.50
N PRO A 368 2.84 -14.76 7.27
CA PRO A 368 1.89 -14.50 8.32
C PRO A 368 2.06 -15.58 9.39
N GLN A 369 2.13 -15.14 10.64
CA GLN A 369 1.88 -16.04 11.76
C GLN A 369 0.43 -16.49 11.64
N ILE A 370 0.24 -17.81 11.61
CA ILE A 370 -1.09 -18.43 11.60
C ILE A 370 -1.68 -18.17 12.98
N GLU A 371 -2.60 -17.22 13.09
CA GLU A 371 -3.43 -17.07 14.29
C GLU A 371 -4.81 -17.66 13.98
N ASP A 372 -5.12 -18.81 14.58
CA ASP A 372 -6.48 -19.35 14.60
C ASP A 372 -7.30 -18.43 15.50
N GLN A 373 -8.31 -17.76 14.93
CA GLN A 373 -9.21 -16.92 15.72
C GLN A 373 -10.50 -17.67 16.01
N THR A 374 -10.97 -17.63 17.27
CA THR A 374 -12.28 -18.17 17.64
C THR A 374 -13.40 -17.21 17.25
N HIS A 375 -14.64 -17.73 17.19
CA HIS A 375 -15.85 -16.90 16.98
C HIS A 375 -15.95 -15.74 17.97
N GLU A 376 -15.63 -16.00 19.24
CA GLU A 376 -15.66 -14.99 20.30
C GLU A 376 -14.60 -13.88 20.09
N GLN A 377 -13.39 -14.25 19.66
CA GLN A 377 -12.34 -13.28 19.32
C GLN A 377 -12.75 -12.40 18.13
N LEU A 378 -13.40 -12.97 17.11
CA LEU A 378 -13.92 -12.19 15.98
C LEU A 378 -15.04 -11.24 16.39
N ASN A 379 -15.99 -11.70 17.22
CA ASN A 379 -17.04 -10.83 17.76
C ASN A 379 -16.45 -9.68 18.58
N ASN A 380 -15.41 -9.95 19.38
CA ASN A 380 -14.71 -8.94 20.15
C ASN A 380 -14.00 -7.89 19.27
N ILE A 381 -13.35 -8.32 18.19
CA ILE A 381 -12.69 -7.42 17.22
C ILE A 381 -13.70 -6.50 16.52
N TYR A 382 -14.92 -6.98 16.29
CA TYR A 382 -15.96 -6.26 15.57
C TYR A 382 -17.06 -5.70 16.48
N LYS A 383 -16.84 -5.57 17.79
CA LYS A 383 -17.80 -5.05 18.79
C LYS A 383 -18.42 -3.67 18.47
N MET A 384 -17.74 -2.85 17.66
CA MET A 384 -18.26 -1.55 17.18
C MET A 384 -19.42 -1.69 16.17
N TYR A 385 -19.60 -2.88 15.61
CA TYR A 385 -20.71 -3.24 14.73
C TYR A 385 -21.74 -4.01 15.57
N THR A 386 -23.05 -3.73 15.42
CA THR A 386 -24.06 -4.36 16.27
C THR A 386 -24.35 -5.81 15.83
N PRO A 387 -24.17 -6.82 16.71
CA PRO A 387 -24.58 -8.18 16.41
C PRO A 387 -26.10 -8.29 16.47
N LEU A 388 -26.70 -8.87 15.44
CA LEU A 388 -28.08 -9.33 15.47
C LEU A 388 -28.09 -10.82 15.84
N PHE A 389 -28.25 -11.09 17.15
CA PHE A 389 -28.45 -12.39 17.81
C PHE A 389 -27.30 -13.42 17.80
N SER A 390 -26.99 -14.05 18.94
CA SER A 390 -25.84 -14.95 19.11
C SER A 390 -26.21 -16.43 19.23
N LYS A 391 -25.40 -17.28 18.58
CA LYS A 391 -24.83 -18.57 19.06
C LYS A 391 -24.40 -19.43 17.87
N SER A 392 -23.09 -19.62 17.66
CA SER A 392 -22.49 -20.93 17.35
C SER A 392 -20.95 -20.86 17.26
N ASN A 393 -20.29 -21.92 17.74
CA ASN A 393 -18.83 -22.08 17.69
C ASN A 393 -18.37 -22.65 16.34
N LYS A 394 -17.25 -22.14 15.78
CA LYS A 394 -16.35 -22.86 14.84
C LYS A 394 -15.04 -22.08 14.55
N ARG A 395 -14.01 -22.83 14.12
CA ARG A 395 -12.58 -22.44 13.92
C ARG A 395 -12.29 -21.97 12.48
N PHE A 396 -11.26 -21.13 12.28
CA PHE A 396 -10.89 -20.53 10.98
C PHE A 396 -9.39 -20.69 10.64
N PHE A 397 -9.06 -20.91 9.35
CA PHE A 397 -7.69 -21.21 8.87
C PHE A 397 -7.05 -20.08 8.03
N ASN A 398 -5.78 -19.76 8.31
CA ASN A 398 -4.95 -18.81 7.53
C ASN A 398 -4.13 -19.47 6.39
N LEU A 399 -3.88 -18.72 5.31
CA LEU A 399 -3.04 -19.15 4.17
C LEU A 399 -1.54 -18.93 4.44
N LYS A 400 -0.71 -19.93 4.10
CA LYS A 400 0.73 -19.76 3.87
C LYS A 400 0.98 -19.11 2.49
N PRO A 401 1.75 -18.01 2.39
CA PRO A 401 2.13 -17.45 1.10
C PRO A 401 3.31 -18.23 0.50
N ASN A 402 3.09 -18.86 -0.66
CA ASN A 402 4.05 -19.73 -1.36
C ASN A 402 5.06 -19.00 -2.29
N SER A 403 5.26 -17.70 -2.15
CA SER A 403 6.13 -16.95 -3.08
C SER A 403 6.72 -15.69 -2.45
N ASN A 404 7.65 -15.86 -1.52
CA ASN A 404 8.49 -14.79 -1.00
C ASN A 404 9.93 -14.94 -1.49
N SER A 405 10.58 -13.82 -1.78
CA SER A 405 12.03 -13.79 -2.01
C SER A 405 12.61 -12.56 -1.33
N VAL A 406 12.83 -12.71 -0.02
CA VAL A 406 13.37 -11.62 0.80
C VAL A 406 14.74 -11.15 0.32
N ALA A 407 15.54 -12.03 -0.29
CA ALA A 407 16.82 -11.68 -0.89
C ALA A 407 16.65 -10.62 -1.97
N ILE A 408 15.82 -10.90 -2.97
CA ILE A 408 15.52 -9.98 -4.06
C ILE A 408 14.90 -8.69 -3.51
N ALA A 409 13.91 -8.81 -2.61
CA ALA A 409 13.26 -7.63 -2.05
C ALA A 409 14.23 -6.74 -1.26
N SER A 410 15.16 -7.33 -0.51
CA SER A 410 16.21 -6.60 0.21
C SER A 410 17.18 -5.93 -0.76
N ALA A 411 17.63 -6.63 -1.81
CA ALA A 411 18.50 -6.08 -2.85
C ALA A 411 17.85 -4.89 -3.58
N ILE A 412 16.60 -5.03 -4.05
CA ILE A 412 15.83 -3.93 -4.67
C ILE A 412 15.79 -2.71 -3.75
N SER A 413 15.41 -2.88 -2.48
CA SER A 413 15.38 -1.77 -1.53
C SER A 413 16.75 -1.12 -1.33
N SER A 414 17.82 -1.92 -1.39
CA SER A 414 19.19 -1.47 -1.21
C SER A 414 19.66 -0.64 -2.40
N TYR A 415 19.36 -1.06 -3.63
CA TYR A 415 19.64 -0.27 -4.83
C TYR A 415 18.85 1.04 -4.84
N SER A 416 17.59 1.02 -4.38
CA SER A 416 16.81 2.25 -4.26
C SER A 416 17.47 3.24 -3.30
N ARG A 417 17.95 2.77 -2.15
CA ARG A 417 18.70 3.60 -1.20
C ARG A 417 20.02 4.07 -1.77
N LEU A 418 20.76 3.21 -2.45
CA LEU A 418 22.03 3.56 -3.10
C LEU A 418 21.83 4.71 -4.09
N SER A 419 20.79 4.65 -4.92
CA SER A 419 20.46 5.71 -5.88
C SER A 419 20.22 7.06 -5.19
N MET A 420 19.58 7.08 -4.02
CA MET A 420 19.37 8.31 -3.24
C MET A 420 20.61 8.74 -2.45
N LEU A 421 21.36 7.80 -1.87
CA LEU A 421 22.61 8.08 -1.16
C LEU A 421 23.62 8.77 -2.09
N GLN A 422 23.72 8.32 -3.34
CA GLN A 422 24.55 8.99 -4.35
C GLN A 422 24.22 10.47 -4.51
N ARG A 423 22.95 10.87 -4.35
CA ARG A 423 22.53 12.28 -4.39
C ARG A 423 22.83 13.01 -3.10
N ILE A 424 22.57 12.37 -1.96
CA ILE A 424 22.87 12.95 -0.63
C ILE A 424 24.36 13.30 -0.49
N PHE A 425 25.24 12.47 -1.06
CA PHE A 425 26.69 12.68 -1.02
C PHE A 425 27.25 13.45 -2.23
N ASP A 426 26.38 13.90 -3.14
CA ASP A 426 26.79 14.75 -4.25
C ASP A 426 27.05 16.17 -3.72
N LYS A 427 28.31 16.60 -3.76
CA LYS A 427 28.72 17.93 -3.29
C LYS A 427 28.09 19.06 -4.11
N ASN A 428 27.65 18.77 -5.32
CA ASN A 428 26.98 19.73 -6.18
C ASN A 428 25.51 19.91 -5.80
N LEU A 429 24.92 19.05 -4.95
CA LEU A 429 23.51 19.14 -4.55
C LEU A 429 23.36 19.68 -3.13
N LYS A 430 22.63 20.79 -2.97
CA LYS A 430 22.21 21.29 -1.66
C LYS A 430 20.85 20.70 -1.30
N ILE A 431 20.88 19.53 -0.69
CA ILE A 431 19.67 18.78 -0.29
C ILE A 431 19.20 19.25 1.08
N ASP A 432 17.91 19.60 1.15
CA ASP A 432 17.23 19.88 2.42
C ASP A 432 16.48 18.65 2.93
N TYR A 433 15.95 17.83 2.02
CA TYR A 433 15.03 16.78 2.40
C TYR A 433 15.04 15.62 1.39
N VAL A 434 14.95 14.39 1.89
CA VAL A 434 14.78 13.16 1.09
C VAL A 434 13.70 12.30 1.71
N ASN A 435 12.80 11.77 0.88
CA ASN A 435 11.87 10.72 1.27
C ASN A 435 11.73 9.68 0.17
N THR A 436 12.42 8.56 0.38
CA THR A 436 12.39 7.34 -0.43
C THR A 436 12.80 7.54 -1.90
N ASP A 437 11.94 8.19 -2.69
CA ASP A 437 12.06 8.47 -4.11
C ASP A 437 12.00 9.96 -4.44
N SER A 438 11.75 10.82 -3.44
CA SER A 438 11.66 12.27 -3.59
C SER A 438 12.80 13.00 -2.89
N LEU A 439 13.25 14.11 -3.49
CA LEU A 439 14.24 15.01 -2.91
C LEU A 439 13.82 16.47 -3.07
N ILE A 440 14.26 17.30 -2.11
CA ILE A 440 14.08 18.74 -2.14
C ILE A 440 15.46 19.40 -2.08
N VAL A 441 15.73 20.26 -3.05
CA VAL A 441 17.02 20.96 -3.20
C VAL A 441 16.83 22.46 -3.39
N THR A 442 17.82 23.24 -2.95
CA THR A 442 17.79 24.71 -2.98
C THR A 442 18.63 25.32 -4.07
N ASN A 443 19.62 24.60 -4.61
CA ASN A 443 20.39 25.07 -5.74
C ASN A 443 19.77 24.56 -7.06
N THR A 444 19.62 25.47 -8.01
CA THR A 444 19.09 25.21 -9.37
C THR A 444 20.16 24.70 -10.35
N SER A 445 21.44 24.75 -9.95
CA SER A 445 22.61 24.59 -10.82
C SER A 445 23.02 23.13 -11.13
N THR A 446 22.15 22.14 -11.01
CA THR A 446 22.55 20.74 -11.22
C THR A 446 21.74 20.02 -12.28
N ASP A 447 22.46 19.36 -13.19
CA ASP A 447 22.02 18.38 -14.17
C ASP A 447 21.43 17.12 -13.51
N LEU A 448 20.34 17.28 -12.76
CA LEU A 448 19.48 16.13 -12.52
C LEU A 448 18.98 15.68 -13.89
N PRO A 449 19.02 14.38 -14.24
CA PRO A 449 18.50 13.91 -15.50
C PRO A 449 16.98 14.08 -15.48
N LEU A 450 16.50 15.23 -15.95
CA LEU A 450 15.10 15.62 -16.01
C LEU A 450 14.50 15.10 -17.31
N ASN A 451 14.06 13.85 -17.30
CA ASN A 451 13.37 13.25 -18.43
C ASN A 451 12.25 12.31 -17.95
N GLY A 452 11.41 11.80 -18.86
CA GLY A 452 10.31 10.88 -18.52
C GLY A 452 10.72 9.42 -18.30
N LYS A 453 12.00 9.06 -18.46
CA LYS A 453 12.45 7.67 -18.49
C LYS A 453 12.43 7.05 -17.09
N ILE A 454 12.50 5.73 -17.02
CA ILE A 454 12.60 5.01 -15.75
C ILE A 454 13.88 5.41 -15.00
N GLY A 455 13.78 5.69 -13.70
CA GLY A 455 14.92 6.05 -12.85
C GLY A 455 15.41 7.49 -12.97
N SER A 456 14.86 8.29 -13.89
CA SER A 456 15.14 9.72 -14.01
C SER A 456 14.38 10.54 -12.97
N PHE A 457 14.79 11.79 -12.78
CA PHE A 457 14.03 12.73 -11.97
C PHE A 457 12.96 13.43 -12.81
N LYS A 458 11.83 13.72 -12.17
CA LYS A 458 10.85 14.69 -12.65
C LYS A 458 10.66 15.78 -11.62
N ARG A 459 10.53 17.01 -12.09
CA ARG A 459 10.13 18.14 -11.25
C ARG A 459 8.64 18.00 -10.94
N MET A 460 8.27 18.08 -9.66
CA MET A 460 6.88 17.88 -9.23
C MET A 460 6.02 19.14 -9.38
N THR A 461 6.64 20.30 -9.56
CA THR A 461 5.98 21.58 -9.79
C THR A 461 6.63 22.36 -10.93
N PRO A 462 5.85 23.07 -11.76
CA PRO A 462 6.41 23.87 -12.86
C PRO A 462 7.18 25.10 -12.37
N LYS A 463 6.86 25.61 -11.18
CA LYS A 463 7.56 26.72 -10.51
C LYS A 463 8.24 26.26 -9.22
N SER A 464 9.33 26.91 -8.84
CA SER A 464 9.96 26.75 -7.53
C SER A 464 9.00 27.24 -6.45
N PHE A 465 9.11 26.63 -5.27
CA PHE A 465 8.45 27.16 -4.08
C PHE A 465 9.18 28.39 -3.59
N LYS A 466 8.51 29.31 -2.89
CA LYS A 466 9.15 30.51 -2.33
C LYS A 466 10.02 30.11 -1.14
N GLU A 467 9.44 29.36 -0.21
CA GLU A 467 10.11 28.89 1.00
C GLU A 467 9.72 27.45 1.32
N GLY A 468 10.62 26.75 1.99
CA GLY A 468 10.38 25.45 2.61
C GLY A 468 10.66 25.52 4.10
N LEU A 469 9.80 24.91 4.89
CA LEU A 469 10.00 24.69 6.33
C LEU A 469 10.00 23.18 6.59
N TYR A 470 11.13 22.67 7.06
CA TYR A 470 11.30 21.26 7.37
C TYR A 470 11.35 21.08 8.88
N LEU A 471 10.34 20.38 9.41
CA LEU A 471 10.18 20.20 10.85
C LEU A 471 10.78 18.88 11.30
N ASN A 472 10.54 17.81 10.55
CA ASN A 472 11.02 16.47 10.85
C ASN A 472 10.90 15.56 9.61
N LEU A 473 11.35 14.32 9.71
CA LEU A 473 11.05 13.27 8.74
C LEU A 473 9.55 13.19 8.49
N LYS A 474 9.18 13.16 7.21
CA LYS A 474 7.80 13.13 6.71
C LYS A 474 6.97 14.37 7.09
N SER A 475 7.57 15.42 7.65
CA SER A 475 6.88 16.64 8.11
C SER A 475 7.54 17.90 7.55
N PHE A 476 6.88 18.54 6.59
CA PHE A 476 7.35 19.79 5.98
C PHE A 476 6.21 20.62 5.39
N ILE A 477 6.50 21.89 5.14
CA ILE A 477 5.62 22.86 4.47
C ILE A 477 6.40 23.50 3.32
N LEU A 478 5.81 23.56 2.13
CA LEU A 478 6.34 24.32 0.99
C LEU A 478 5.34 25.41 0.60
N SER A 479 5.78 26.67 0.63
CA SER A 479 4.96 27.84 0.31
C SER A 479 5.12 28.24 -1.17
N LYS A 480 4.02 28.69 -1.79
CA LYS A 480 4.01 29.19 -3.18
C LYS A 480 3.92 30.72 -3.18
N GLU A 481 4.34 31.36 -4.27
CA GLU A 481 4.38 32.83 -4.40
C GLU A 481 3.00 33.51 -4.48
N ARG A 482 1.95 32.79 -4.91
CA ARG A 482 0.58 33.30 -5.00
C ARG A 482 -0.32 32.63 -3.97
N ILE A 483 -1.53 33.17 -3.79
CA ILE A 483 -2.67 32.76 -2.93
C ILE A 483 -3.15 31.32 -3.25
N GLU A 484 -2.23 30.37 -3.33
CA GLU A 484 -2.48 28.94 -3.42
C GLU A 484 -2.12 28.33 -2.07
N SER A 485 -2.97 27.42 -1.60
CA SER A 485 -2.75 26.73 -0.32
C SER A 485 -1.36 26.07 -0.29
N PRO A 486 -0.62 26.17 0.83
CA PRO A 486 0.71 25.57 0.96
C PRO A 486 0.65 24.06 0.80
N GLN A 487 1.74 23.46 0.31
CA GLN A 487 1.86 22.01 0.30
C GLN A 487 2.34 21.53 1.66
N VAL A 488 1.44 20.89 2.41
CA VAL A 488 1.72 20.33 3.74
C VAL A 488 1.83 18.81 3.66
N LYS A 489 2.89 18.24 4.26
CA LYS A 489 3.04 16.79 4.42
C LYS A 489 3.23 16.44 5.89
N GLY A 490 2.52 15.42 6.36
CA GLY A 490 2.71 14.81 7.69
C GLY A 490 2.23 15.61 8.90
N ALA A 491 1.86 16.87 8.71
CA ALA A 491 1.31 17.68 9.78
C ALA A 491 -0.20 17.88 9.63
N LYS A 492 -0.95 17.65 10.72
CA LYS A 492 -2.35 18.03 10.86
C LYS A 492 -2.37 19.40 11.53
N PHE A 493 -2.41 20.48 10.75
CA PHE A 493 -2.54 21.83 11.30
C PHE A 493 -3.89 22.43 10.91
N GLY A 494 -4.45 23.25 11.81
CA GLY A 494 -5.40 24.30 11.43
C GLY A 494 -4.69 25.41 10.66
N THR A 495 -5.40 26.49 10.34
CA THR A 495 -4.86 27.69 9.68
C THR A 495 -3.62 28.20 10.43
N ILE A 496 -2.49 28.32 9.73
CA ILE A 496 -1.22 28.78 10.31
C ILE A 496 -0.98 30.22 9.88
N GLU A 497 -0.97 31.17 10.82
CA GLU A 497 -0.69 32.59 10.54
C GLU A 497 0.79 32.97 10.69
N LYS A 498 1.59 32.25 11.50
CA LYS A 498 3.03 32.52 11.65
C LYS A 498 3.80 31.28 12.13
N LEU A 499 5.01 31.07 11.58
CA LEU A 499 5.94 30.00 11.98
C LEU A 499 7.31 30.58 12.34
N GLU A 500 7.61 30.57 13.64
CA GLU A 500 8.92 30.86 14.19
C GLU A 500 9.60 29.55 14.61
N MET A 501 10.84 29.36 14.17
CA MET A 501 11.68 28.21 14.52
C MET A 501 12.82 28.69 15.39
N VAL A 502 13.03 28.02 16.51
CA VAL A 502 14.26 28.15 17.31
C VAL A 502 15.20 27.04 16.84
N PRO A 503 16.38 27.35 16.28
CA PRO A 503 17.27 26.33 15.75
C PRO A 503 17.98 25.61 16.90
N GLU A 504 17.90 24.28 16.94
CA GLU A 504 18.92 23.46 17.60
C GLU A 504 19.03 22.08 16.93
N SER A 505 20.28 21.69 16.65
CA SER A 505 20.78 20.41 16.14
C SER A 505 20.93 20.17 14.62
N SER A 506 21.96 19.38 14.32
CA SER A 506 22.47 19.00 13.00
C SER A 506 21.63 17.93 12.28
N PRO A 507 21.60 17.91 10.93
CA PRO A 507 20.78 16.99 10.12
C PRO A 507 21.11 15.50 10.33
N GLN A 508 20.10 14.63 10.24
CA GLN A 508 20.25 13.17 10.44
C GLN A 508 19.63 12.36 9.27
N ILE A 509 20.32 11.28 8.84
CA ILE A 509 19.83 10.32 7.85
C ILE A 509 19.25 9.10 8.56
N PHE A 510 18.02 8.74 8.21
CA PHE A 510 17.33 7.57 8.72
C PHE A 510 16.97 6.60 7.60
N TYR A 511 16.97 5.30 7.92
CA TYR A 511 16.33 4.31 7.09
C TYR A 511 14.89 4.19 7.50
N GLU A 512 13.94 4.14 6.56
CA GLU A 512 12.58 3.78 6.90
C GLU A 512 12.56 2.39 7.56
N PRO A 513 12.19 2.31 8.83
CA PRO A 513 11.95 1.01 9.44
C PRO A 513 10.70 0.41 8.75
N ARG A 514 10.80 -0.82 8.27
CA ARG A 514 9.61 -1.58 7.84
C ARG A 514 8.84 -1.97 9.09
N TRP A 515 8.01 -1.05 9.59
CA TRP A 515 7.31 -1.15 10.87
C TRP A 515 6.37 -2.35 10.97
N ASN A 516 6.42 -3.00 12.14
CA ASN A 516 5.33 -3.76 12.73
C ASN A 516 4.44 -2.72 13.44
N TRP A 517 3.17 -2.60 13.06
CA TRP A 517 2.25 -1.49 13.38
C TRP A 517 1.84 -1.35 14.87
N LYS A 518 2.65 -1.82 15.84
CA LYS A 518 2.25 -1.94 17.25
C LYS A 518 2.35 -0.66 18.10
N GLN A 519 2.77 0.49 17.58
CA GLN A 519 2.99 1.69 18.42
C GLN A 519 2.52 2.99 17.76
N ALA A 520 1.25 3.02 17.34
CA ALA A 520 0.60 4.25 16.92
C ALA A 520 -0.75 4.43 17.63
N ASP A 521 -0.73 4.25 18.95
CA ASP A 521 -1.81 4.70 19.84
C ASP A 521 -1.14 5.24 21.10
N LEU A 522 -1.00 6.57 21.17
CA LEU A 522 -0.73 7.33 22.39
C LEU A 522 -0.95 8.81 22.07
N PHE A 523 -2.21 9.20 21.96
CA PHE A 523 -2.63 10.60 22.08
C PHE A 523 -4.00 10.66 22.75
N THR A 524 -4.01 10.61 24.07
CA THR A 524 -5.13 11.07 24.89
C THR A 524 -4.63 12.13 25.86
N GLN A 525 -5.23 13.31 25.73
CA GLN A 525 -5.41 14.38 26.73
C GLN A 525 -4.16 14.84 27.51
N THR A 526 -3.57 15.95 27.05
CA THR A 526 -3.31 17.17 27.86
C THR A 526 -2.62 18.23 26.99
N ARG A 527 -2.95 19.51 27.23
CA ARG A 527 -2.41 20.69 26.55
C ARG A 527 -0.90 20.84 26.81
N LYS A 528 -0.08 20.27 25.93
CA LYS A 528 1.33 20.60 25.63
C LYS A 528 1.77 19.72 24.45
N ILE A 529 1.95 20.28 23.26
CA ILE A 529 2.37 19.50 22.08
C ILE A 529 3.88 19.27 22.17
N ARG A 530 4.28 18.16 22.82
CA ARG A 530 5.64 17.62 22.69
C ARG A 530 5.70 16.79 21.41
N PHE A 531 6.46 17.26 20.42
CA PHE A 531 6.86 16.38 19.33
C PHE A 531 7.87 15.36 19.86
N GLY A 532 7.68 14.08 19.54
CA GLY A 532 8.64 13.04 19.87
C GLY A 532 10.03 13.46 19.38
N LEU A 533 10.96 13.54 20.34
CA LEU A 533 12.31 14.14 20.26
C LEU A 533 12.32 15.68 20.24
N GLY A 534 12.07 16.31 21.39
CA GLY A 534 12.79 17.52 21.84
C GLY A 534 12.38 18.91 21.35
N TYR A 535 11.50 19.06 20.35
CA TYR A 535 11.21 20.39 19.78
C TYR A 535 9.94 21.04 20.36
N ASN A 536 10.08 22.27 20.86
CA ASN A 536 8.96 23.13 21.30
C ASN A 536 8.55 24.08 20.15
N LEU A 537 7.26 24.07 19.79
CA LEU A 537 6.63 25.09 18.95
C LEU A 537 5.77 25.98 19.85
N LYS A 538 5.97 27.31 19.80
CA LYS A 538 5.00 28.28 20.31
C LYS A 538 4.12 28.72 19.14
N GLY A 539 2.81 28.60 19.28
CA GLY A 539 1.83 29.11 18.30
C GLY A 539 0.48 29.38 18.97
N LEU A 540 -0.10 30.54 18.67
CA LEU A 540 -1.48 30.89 19.03
C LEU A 540 -2.42 30.16 18.05
N ILE A 541 -3.31 29.32 18.58
CA ILE A 541 -4.43 28.75 17.83
C ILE A 541 -5.65 29.61 18.15
N LYS A 542 -6.18 30.35 17.18
CA LYS A 542 -7.55 30.87 17.25
C LYS A 542 -8.48 29.79 16.71
N GLU A 543 -9.44 29.35 17.51
CA GLU A 543 -10.56 28.54 17.01
C GLU A 543 -11.36 29.38 16.01
N GLY A 544 -11.28 29.01 14.74
CA GLY A 544 -12.21 29.52 13.73
C GLY A 544 -13.56 28.88 13.96
N SER A 545 -14.51 29.66 14.46
CA SER A 545 -15.93 29.32 14.56
C SER A 545 -16.49 28.90 13.20
N ASN A 546 -17.22 27.78 13.23
CA ASN A 546 -18.16 27.21 12.25
C ASN A 546 -18.48 28.03 10.99
N LEU A 547 -18.43 27.35 9.83
CA LEU A 547 -19.48 27.34 8.79
C LEU A 547 -19.46 26.00 8.03
#